data_AF-A0A1I4IQ53-F1
#
_entry.id   AF-A0A1I4IQ53-F1
#
_cell.length_a   1.000
_cell.length_b   1.000
_cell.length_c   1.000
_cell.angle_alpha   90.00
_cell.angle_beta   90.00
_cell.angle_gamma   90.00
#
_symmetry.space_group_name_H-M   'P 1'
#
loop_
_entity.id
_entity.type
_entity.pdbx_description
1 polymer ?
#
loop_
_entity_poly.entity_id
_entity_poly.type
_entity_poly.pdbx_seq_one_letter_code
_entity_poly.pdbx_strand_id
1 'polypeptide(L)'
;MSLTRRTILRSGGLATVALLAGCTSGGSGSTDEPTSEEPTDEPTSESPTTEAPTTDSPPGGNGTGTDDPSGGTRPAGTGGPGIIVAQTDDETDLPVSHAVEVTKEAATEEYPPQLRVTLTNESDETVQVGEGRAVVFAYVTSESDQLTLLPADGDYPAEAGCWRLTEGIAVTEEYRILTIEAGESVTQLLDVYGTPNGDGCLPVGEHRFETSYTVARGEDGLAGGDGGEEGSWGFSVLLE
;
A
#
# COMPACT_ATOMS: atom_id res chain seq x y z
N MET A 1 -42.41 28.21 38.07
CA MET A 1 -41.72 27.44 39.14
C MET A 1 -40.33 27.14 38.58
N SER A 2 -39.31 27.99 38.85
CA SER A 2 -38.19 27.73 39.80
C SER A 2 -37.76 26.26 39.78
N LEU A 3 -36.51 25.87 39.48
CA LEU A 3 -35.21 26.26 40.05
C LEU A 3 -34.18 25.34 39.29
N THR A 4 -32.98 25.68 38.83
CA THR A 4 -31.77 26.10 39.57
C THR A 4 -30.60 26.15 38.57
N ARG A 5 -29.78 27.21 38.61
CA ARG A 5 -28.43 27.26 37.99
C ARG A 5 -27.41 26.48 38.83
N ARG A 6 -26.42 25.83 38.21
CA ARG A 6 -25.12 25.59 38.85
C ARG A 6 -23.97 25.92 37.89
N THR A 7 -23.06 26.73 38.42
CA THR A 7 -21.85 27.31 37.82
C THR A 7 -20.68 26.90 38.71
N ILE A 8 -19.65 26.24 38.18
CA ILE A 8 -18.30 26.04 38.75
C ILE A 8 -17.40 25.76 37.51
N LEU A 9 -16.23 26.36 37.21
CA LEU A 9 -15.03 26.68 38.00
C LEU A 9 -14.33 28.00 37.57
N ARG A 10 -13.91 28.78 38.58
CA ARG A 10 -12.61 29.50 38.65
C ARG A 10 -11.57 28.45 39.12
N SER A 11 -10.25 28.49 38.89
CA SER A 11 -9.20 29.52 38.90
C SER A 11 -7.90 28.77 38.48
N GLY A 12 -6.94 29.27 37.69
CA GLY A 12 -6.01 30.36 38.00
C GLY A 12 -4.70 29.83 38.63
N GLY A 13 -3.58 29.83 37.90
CA GLY A 13 -2.24 29.55 38.44
C GLY A 13 -1.11 29.59 37.38
N LEU A 14 -0.34 30.68 37.36
CA LEU A 14 0.84 30.96 36.54
C LEU A 14 2.14 30.38 37.14
N ALA A 15 3.24 30.46 36.35
CA ALA A 15 4.68 30.48 36.70
C ALA A 15 5.43 29.15 36.41
N THR A 16 6.23 28.96 35.34
CA THR A 16 7.50 29.58 34.84
C THR A 16 8.75 28.70 35.04
N VAL A 17 9.55 28.63 33.96
CA VAL A 17 11.02 28.54 33.86
C VAL A 17 11.69 27.15 33.76
N ALA A 18 12.12 26.89 32.51
CA ALA A 18 13.42 26.46 31.99
C ALA A 18 14.28 25.40 32.70
N LEU A 19 14.84 24.48 31.89
CA LEU A 19 16.30 24.39 31.69
C LEU A 19 16.63 23.64 30.38
N LEU A 20 17.62 24.19 29.68
CA LEU A 20 18.24 23.73 28.45
C LEU A 20 19.40 22.75 28.71
N ALA A 21 19.76 22.01 27.65
CA ALA A 21 21.11 21.58 27.25
C ALA A 21 21.66 20.19 27.67
N GLY A 22 22.32 19.54 26.69
CA GLY A 22 23.33 18.49 26.86
C GLY A 22 23.05 17.23 26.02
N CYS A 23 23.33 17.18 24.71
CA CYS A 23 24.61 16.91 24.05
C CYS A 23 25.06 15.42 23.97
N THR A 24 25.15 14.97 22.72
CA THR A 24 26.32 14.38 22.03
C THR A 24 26.64 12.87 22.13
N SER A 25 26.54 12.26 20.94
CA SER A 25 27.48 11.35 20.25
C SER A 25 28.33 10.36 21.06
N GLY A 26 28.29 9.10 20.63
CA GLY A 26 29.33 8.12 20.94
C GLY A 26 29.31 6.98 19.93
N GLY A 27 29.94 7.20 18.77
CA GLY A 27 30.29 6.13 17.84
C GLY A 27 31.62 5.48 18.26
N SER A 28 31.62 4.16 18.30
CA SER A 28 32.77 3.26 18.22
C SER A 28 32.22 2.00 17.53
N GLY A 29 32.65 1.58 16.34
CA GLY A 29 34.02 1.59 15.84
C GLY A 29 34.77 0.41 16.43
N SER A 30 34.40 -0.81 16.04
CA SER A 30 35.20 -2.01 16.27
C SER A 30 35.46 -2.70 14.93
N THR A 31 36.73 -2.65 14.58
CA THR A 31 37.45 -3.37 13.55
C THR A 31 37.32 -4.89 13.72
N ASP A 32 36.94 -5.60 12.65
CA ASP A 32 37.26 -7.00 12.48
C ASP A 32 37.96 -7.17 11.12
N GLU A 33 39.29 -7.30 11.15
CA GLU A 33 40.03 -8.09 10.17
C GLU A 33 40.10 -9.53 10.72
N PRO A 34 40.03 -10.54 9.84
CA PRO A 34 41.24 -11.32 9.65
C PRO A 34 41.54 -11.72 8.20
N THR A 35 42.78 -11.44 7.79
CA THR A 35 43.80 -12.37 7.24
C THR A 35 43.39 -13.47 6.25
N SER A 36 43.90 -13.27 5.02
CA SER A 36 44.57 -14.18 4.07
C SER A 36 43.95 -15.54 3.68
N GLU A 37 43.83 -15.79 2.37
CA GLU A 37 44.78 -16.62 1.60
C GLU A 37 44.38 -16.64 0.10
N GLU A 38 45.32 -16.29 -0.79
CA GLU A 38 45.29 -16.66 -2.23
C GLU A 38 45.59 -18.17 -2.38
N PRO A 39 45.09 -18.81 -3.46
CA PRO A 39 46.02 -19.07 -4.57
C PRO A 39 45.42 -18.90 -5.97
N THR A 40 46.30 -18.39 -6.84
CA THR A 40 46.39 -18.55 -8.29
C THR A 40 46.03 -19.94 -8.80
N ASP A 41 45.28 -20.02 -9.90
CA ASP A 41 45.58 -20.91 -11.04
C ASP A 41 44.75 -20.53 -12.28
N GLU A 42 45.44 -20.02 -13.31
CA GLU A 42 44.96 -19.98 -14.69
C GLU A 42 45.15 -21.35 -15.34
N PRO A 43 44.30 -21.72 -16.31
CA PRO A 43 44.88 -22.22 -17.56
C PRO A 43 44.31 -21.56 -18.82
N THR A 44 45.23 -21.35 -19.76
CA THR A 44 45.07 -20.81 -21.11
C THR A 44 44.59 -21.88 -22.11
N SER A 45 43.71 -21.45 -23.03
CA SER A 45 43.40 -21.89 -24.42
C SER A 45 43.13 -23.37 -24.74
N GLU A 46 42.10 -23.62 -25.57
CA GLU A 46 42.23 -23.87 -27.02
C GLU A 46 40.84 -24.00 -27.70
N SER A 47 40.72 -23.45 -28.91
CA SER A 47 39.54 -23.58 -29.80
C SER A 47 39.54 -24.92 -30.54
N PRO A 48 38.38 -25.36 -31.07
CA PRO A 48 38.38 -25.83 -32.45
C PRO A 48 37.23 -25.27 -33.30
N THR A 49 37.58 -25.13 -34.58
CA THR A 49 36.81 -24.71 -35.76
C THR A 49 35.76 -25.75 -36.20
N THR A 50 34.88 -25.30 -37.12
CA THR A 50 34.20 -26.04 -38.22
C THR A 50 32.84 -26.68 -37.85
N GLU A 51 31.70 -26.58 -38.58
CA GLU A 51 31.32 -26.22 -39.96
C GLU A 51 29.88 -25.66 -40.01
N ALA A 52 29.53 -24.96 -41.11
CA ALA A 52 28.16 -24.61 -41.50
C ALA A 52 27.38 -25.82 -42.04
N PRO A 53 26.03 -25.73 -42.15
CA PRO A 53 25.48 -25.77 -43.50
C PRO A 53 24.23 -24.88 -43.77
N THR A 54 24.23 -24.36 -45.00
CA THR A 54 23.10 -24.20 -45.94
C THR A 54 21.86 -23.40 -45.55
N THR A 55 21.81 -22.21 -46.15
CA THR A 55 20.65 -21.54 -46.75
C THR A 55 19.63 -22.50 -47.36
N ASP A 56 18.36 -22.38 -46.95
CA ASP A 56 17.23 -22.48 -47.88
C ASP A 56 16.10 -21.57 -47.39
N SER A 57 15.85 -20.50 -48.15
CA SER A 57 14.72 -19.59 -47.97
C SER A 57 13.83 -19.71 -49.21
N PRO A 58 12.54 -20.06 -49.07
CA PRO A 58 11.57 -19.74 -50.10
C PRO A 58 11.04 -18.30 -49.91
N PRO A 59 10.85 -17.54 -51.01
CA PRO A 59 10.42 -16.14 -50.96
C PRO A 59 8.89 -16.02 -50.96
N GLY A 60 8.40 -14.95 -50.34
CA GLY A 60 7.13 -14.33 -50.73
C GLY A 60 6.08 -14.23 -49.63
N GLY A 61 5.92 -13.02 -49.11
CA GLY A 61 4.79 -12.67 -48.24
C GLY A 61 4.95 -11.28 -47.64
N ASN A 62 4.82 -10.24 -48.48
CA ASN A 62 4.62 -8.87 -48.02
C ASN A 62 3.26 -8.80 -47.28
N GLY A 63 3.29 -9.09 -45.98
CA GLY A 63 2.25 -8.72 -45.04
C GLY A 63 2.84 -7.67 -44.11
N THR A 64 2.56 -6.40 -44.38
CA THR A 64 2.60 -5.37 -43.33
C THR A 64 1.41 -5.65 -42.40
N GLY A 65 1.54 -6.71 -41.61
CA GLY A 65 0.67 -6.97 -40.47
C GLY A 65 1.14 -6.07 -39.35
N THR A 66 0.53 -4.90 -39.24
CA THR A 66 0.45 -4.23 -37.94
C THR A 66 -0.48 -5.11 -37.11
N ASP A 67 0.06 -6.20 -36.56
CA ASP A 67 -0.65 -7.01 -35.58
C ASP A 67 -0.69 -6.18 -34.30
N ASP A 68 -1.68 -5.29 -34.23
CA ASP A 68 -2.15 -4.73 -32.97
C ASP A 68 -2.99 -5.83 -32.29
N PRO A 69 -2.53 -6.42 -31.17
CA PRO A 69 -3.27 -7.45 -30.47
C PRO A 69 -4.36 -6.85 -29.55
N SER A 70 -4.92 -5.68 -29.89
CA SER A 70 -6.00 -5.04 -29.14
C SER A 70 -7.37 -5.70 -29.46
N GLY A 71 -7.46 -7.00 -29.16
CA GLY A 71 -8.71 -7.76 -29.11
C GLY A 71 -9.49 -7.56 -27.80
N GLY A 72 -9.29 -6.45 -27.10
CA GLY A 72 -9.95 -6.13 -25.83
C GLY A 72 -10.81 -4.88 -25.94
N THR A 73 -11.87 -4.81 -25.13
CA THR A 73 -12.72 -3.61 -24.95
C THR A 73 -12.01 -2.45 -24.25
N ARG A 74 -10.70 -2.56 -24.02
CA ARG A 74 -9.91 -1.57 -23.27
C ARG A 74 -9.67 -0.32 -24.13
N PRO A 75 -10.01 0.89 -23.64
CA PRO A 75 -9.74 2.13 -24.34
C PRO A 75 -8.26 2.25 -24.72
N ALA A 76 -7.99 2.73 -25.94
CA ALA A 76 -6.63 3.01 -26.38
C ALA A 76 -5.97 4.09 -25.49
N GLY A 77 -4.69 3.90 -25.15
CA GLY A 77 -3.91 4.88 -24.38
C GLY A 77 -3.71 4.54 -22.89
N THR A 78 -4.20 3.40 -22.40
CA THR A 78 -4.01 2.99 -21.01
C THR A 78 -2.66 2.33 -20.71
N GLY A 79 -1.87 1.94 -21.71
CA GLY A 79 -0.43 1.57 -21.60
C GLY A 79 -0.02 0.38 -20.71
N GLY A 80 -0.65 0.16 -19.57
CA GLY A 80 -0.38 -0.88 -18.59
C GLY A 80 -1.61 -1.76 -18.28
N PRO A 81 -1.44 -2.74 -17.38
CA PRO A 81 -2.51 -3.66 -17.02
C PRO A 81 -3.65 -2.89 -16.34
N GLY A 82 -4.87 -3.37 -16.54
CA GLY A 82 -6.00 -2.86 -15.78
C GLY A 82 -6.33 -3.74 -14.60
N ILE A 83 -6.98 -3.14 -13.62
CA ILE A 83 -7.26 -3.70 -12.32
C ILE A 83 -8.74 -4.03 -12.19
N ILE A 84 -9.01 -5.20 -11.61
CA ILE A 84 -10.35 -5.59 -11.13
C ILE A 84 -10.26 -6.06 -9.68
N VAL A 85 -11.34 -5.91 -8.92
CA VAL A 85 -11.49 -6.61 -7.64
C VAL A 85 -11.89 -8.05 -7.94
N ALA A 86 -10.99 -8.99 -7.67
CA ALA A 86 -11.17 -10.40 -7.98
C ALA A 86 -11.95 -11.12 -6.86
N GLN A 87 -11.65 -10.78 -5.60
CA GLN A 87 -12.27 -11.38 -4.42
C GLN A 87 -12.31 -10.37 -3.28
N THR A 88 -13.33 -10.45 -2.44
CA THR A 88 -13.40 -9.82 -1.12
C THR A 88 -13.66 -10.90 -0.08
N ASP A 89 -13.18 -10.69 1.15
CA ASP A 89 -13.60 -11.54 2.26
C ASP A 89 -15.08 -11.36 2.57
N ASP A 90 -15.64 -12.37 3.22
CA ASP A 90 -16.98 -12.32 3.79
C ASP A 90 -17.05 -11.27 4.91
N GLU A 91 -18.26 -10.77 5.18
CA GLU A 91 -18.52 -9.84 6.28
C GLU A 91 -18.18 -10.49 7.63
N THR A 92 -17.64 -9.70 8.55
CA THR A 92 -17.33 -10.14 9.92
C THR A 92 -18.53 -9.92 10.83
N ASP A 93 -18.59 -10.62 11.97
CA ASP A 93 -19.61 -10.40 13.00
C ASP A 93 -19.38 -9.08 13.81
N LEU A 94 -18.43 -8.24 13.38
CA LEU A 94 -18.07 -6.97 14.02
C LEU A 94 -19.00 -5.84 13.53
N PRO A 95 -19.14 -4.73 14.26
CA PRO A 95 -20.09 -3.66 13.91
C PRO A 95 -19.65 -2.80 12.71
N VAL A 96 -18.65 -3.23 11.95
CA VAL A 96 -18.12 -2.48 10.80
C VAL A 96 -18.01 -3.37 9.56
N SER A 97 -18.41 -2.83 8.41
CA SER A 97 -18.30 -3.49 7.12
C SER A 97 -17.35 -2.73 6.18
N HIS A 98 -16.68 -3.47 5.31
CA HIS A 98 -15.77 -2.91 4.31
C HIS A 98 -16.36 -3.08 2.91
N ALA A 99 -16.15 -2.08 2.05
CA ALA A 99 -16.43 -2.16 0.63
C ALA A 99 -15.23 -1.64 -0.17
N VAL A 100 -14.95 -2.28 -1.31
CA VAL A 100 -13.88 -1.88 -2.23
C VAL A 100 -14.41 -1.76 -3.66
N GLU A 101 -14.06 -0.65 -4.32
CA GLU A 101 -14.48 -0.34 -5.69
C GLU A 101 -13.28 0.11 -6.52
N VAL A 102 -13.24 -0.26 -7.80
CA VAL A 102 -12.29 0.33 -8.75
C VAL A 102 -12.82 1.69 -9.22
N THR A 103 -12.00 2.74 -9.12
CA THR A 103 -12.37 4.10 -9.56
C THR A 103 -11.59 4.55 -10.79
N LYS A 104 -10.37 4.02 -10.97
CA LYS A 104 -9.59 4.14 -12.22
C LYS A 104 -9.05 2.76 -12.57
N GLU A 105 -9.55 2.21 -13.67
CA GLU A 105 -9.28 0.83 -14.05
C GLU A 105 -7.86 0.58 -14.53
N ALA A 106 -7.13 1.59 -15.02
CA ALA A 106 -5.80 1.37 -15.58
C ALA A 106 -4.89 2.56 -15.32
N ALA A 107 -3.59 2.28 -15.33
CA ALA A 107 -2.55 3.30 -15.34
C ALA A 107 -2.68 4.19 -16.59
N THR A 108 -2.15 5.40 -16.50
CA THR A 108 -1.84 6.28 -17.64
C THR A 108 -0.51 6.97 -17.36
N GLU A 109 -0.04 7.86 -18.24
CA GLU A 109 1.10 8.72 -17.88
C GLU A 109 0.77 9.68 -16.74
N GLU A 110 -0.50 9.95 -16.46
CA GLU A 110 -0.93 10.98 -15.50
C GLU A 110 -1.30 10.42 -14.12
N TYR A 111 -1.78 9.17 -14.06
CA TYR A 111 -2.19 8.54 -12.81
C TYR A 111 -2.04 7.01 -12.81
N PRO A 112 -1.82 6.39 -11.64
CA PRO A 112 -1.89 4.94 -11.47
C PRO A 112 -3.36 4.45 -11.43
N PRO A 113 -3.60 3.12 -11.47
CA PRO A 113 -4.91 2.56 -11.14
C PRO A 113 -5.31 2.97 -9.72
N GLN A 114 -6.61 3.11 -9.48
CA GLN A 114 -7.13 3.65 -8.23
C GLN A 114 -8.32 2.85 -7.71
N LEU A 115 -8.29 2.57 -6.41
CA LEU A 115 -9.34 1.94 -5.64
C LEU A 115 -10.00 2.96 -4.70
N ARG A 116 -11.25 2.68 -4.34
CA ARG A 116 -11.94 3.32 -3.23
C ARG A 116 -12.25 2.25 -2.19
N VAL A 117 -11.81 2.47 -0.96
CA VAL A 117 -12.20 1.66 0.19
C VAL A 117 -13.14 2.47 1.07
N THR A 118 -14.23 1.86 1.50
CA THR A 118 -15.20 2.45 2.42
C THR A 118 -15.37 1.54 3.63
N LEU A 119 -15.21 2.11 4.82
CA LEU A 119 -15.49 1.47 6.10
C LEU A 119 -16.77 2.08 6.66
N THR A 120 -17.77 1.25 6.95
CA THR A 120 -19.09 1.70 7.44
C THR A 120 -19.33 1.15 8.83
N ASN A 121 -19.83 1.97 9.75
CA ASN A 121 -20.36 1.50 11.01
C ASN A 121 -21.83 1.07 10.82
N GLU A 122 -22.10 -0.22 10.94
CA GLU A 122 -23.44 -0.79 10.73
C GLU A 122 -24.28 -0.84 12.00
N SER A 123 -23.72 -0.43 13.13
CA SER A 123 -24.43 -0.37 14.40
C SER A 123 -25.21 0.94 14.59
N ASP A 124 -26.02 0.97 15.64
CA ASP A 124 -26.82 2.11 16.05
C ASP A 124 -26.13 3.01 17.09
N GLU A 125 -24.85 2.77 17.38
CA GLU A 125 -24.01 3.58 18.26
C GLU A 125 -22.68 3.93 17.61
N THR A 126 -21.99 4.95 18.14
CA THR A 126 -20.65 5.35 17.69
C THR A 126 -19.66 4.20 17.93
N VAL A 127 -18.74 3.98 16.98
CA VAL A 127 -17.64 3.03 17.14
C VAL A 127 -16.28 3.72 16.97
N GLN A 128 -15.27 3.19 17.67
CA GLN A 128 -13.88 3.51 17.45
C GLN A 128 -13.16 2.31 16.80
N VAL A 129 -12.37 2.57 15.75
CA VAL A 129 -11.64 1.55 15.00
C VAL A 129 -10.17 1.94 14.87
N GLY A 130 -9.26 1.03 15.17
CA GLY A 130 -7.82 1.23 14.98
C GLY A 130 -7.13 -0.08 14.57
N GLU A 131 -6.05 -0.10 13.82
CA GLU A 131 -5.27 1.05 13.36
C GLU A 131 -5.96 1.76 12.19
N GLY A 132 -6.10 3.09 12.32
CA GLY A 132 -7.00 3.88 11.49
C GLY A 132 -6.56 4.10 10.04
N ARG A 133 -5.29 3.86 9.68
CA ARG A 133 -4.82 3.95 8.29
C ARG A 133 -4.99 2.61 7.58
N ALA A 134 -4.52 1.56 8.21
CA ALA A 134 -4.52 0.20 7.71
C ALA A 134 -5.96 -0.33 7.56
N VAL A 135 -6.90 0.03 8.44
CA VAL A 135 -8.30 -0.40 8.30
C VAL A 135 -8.98 0.14 7.03
N VAL A 136 -8.51 1.27 6.51
CA VAL A 136 -8.90 1.80 5.18
C VAL A 136 -7.82 1.56 4.12
N PHE A 137 -6.93 0.59 4.35
CA PHE A 137 -5.86 0.11 3.46
C PHE A 137 -4.80 1.15 3.05
N ALA A 138 -4.72 2.29 3.73
CA ALA A 138 -3.66 3.26 3.48
C ALA A 138 -2.30 2.68 3.94
N TYR A 139 -1.33 2.67 3.02
CA TYR A 139 0.03 2.14 3.20
C TYR A 139 0.12 0.62 3.38
N VAL A 140 -0.91 -0.12 2.97
CA VAL A 140 -0.91 -1.58 3.03
C VAL A 140 -0.22 -2.15 1.77
N THR A 141 0.74 -3.02 1.98
CA THR A 141 1.43 -3.78 0.94
C THR A 141 0.76 -5.14 0.77
N SER A 142 0.66 -5.63 -0.46
CA SER A 142 0.11 -6.95 -0.76
C SER A 142 0.93 -8.04 -0.07
N GLU A 143 0.32 -9.19 0.24
CA GLU A 143 1.04 -10.33 0.84
C GLU A 143 2.21 -10.84 -0.01
N SER A 144 2.14 -10.62 -1.33
CA SER A 144 3.22 -10.94 -2.26
C SER A 144 4.39 -9.94 -2.26
N ASP A 145 4.28 -8.84 -1.53
CA ASP A 145 5.22 -7.70 -1.54
C ASP A 145 5.41 -7.00 -2.90
N GLN A 146 4.54 -7.27 -3.88
CA GLN A 146 4.64 -6.74 -5.24
C GLN A 146 3.94 -5.39 -5.44
N LEU A 147 2.83 -5.18 -4.74
CA LEU A 147 2.00 -3.97 -4.84
C LEU A 147 1.83 -3.31 -3.47
N THR A 148 1.68 -1.99 -3.45
CA THR A 148 1.34 -1.22 -2.25
C THR A 148 0.24 -0.20 -2.56
N LEU A 149 -0.64 0.02 -1.59
CA LEU A 149 -1.76 0.95 -1.67
C LEU A 149 -1.41 2.23 -0.93
N LEU A 150 -1.47 3.36 -1.62
CA LEU A 150 -1.10 4.66 -1.06
C LEU A 150 -2.26 5.66 -1.19
N PRO A 151 -2.50 6.53 -0.20
CA PRO A 151 -3.48 7.61 -0.33
C PRO A 151 -3.32 8.42 -1.62
N ALA A 152 -4.38 8.55 -2.42
CA ALA A 152 -4.33 9.15 -3.76
C ALA A 152 -4.00 10.67 -3.80
N ASP A 153 -3.98 11.34 -2.65
CA ASP A 153 -3.61 12.76 -2.50
C ASP A 153 -2.13 12.96 -2.15
N GLY A 154 -1.35 11.87 -2.04
CA GLY A 154 0.09 11.91 -1.78
C GLY A 154 0.94 12.19 -3.02
N ASP A 155 2.15 12.72 -2.77
CA ASP A 155 3.21 12.83 -3.77
C ASP A 155 4.25 11.73 -3.48
N TYR A 156 4.33 10.75 -4.37
CA TYR A 156 5.16 9.56 -4.19
C TYR A 156 6.21 9.45 -5.29
N PRO A 157 7.43 8.98 -4.95
CA PRO A 157 8.52 8.90 -5.91
C PRO A 157 8.29 7.70 -6.84
N ALA A 158 7.54 7.92 -7.91
CA ALA A 158 7.23 6.91 -8.93
C ALA A 158 7.45 7.45 -10.34
N GLU A 159 7.84 6.57 -11.26
CA GLU A 159 8.00 6.93 -12.67
C GLU A 159 6.63 6.95 -13.36
N ALA A 160 6.24 8.09 -13.95
CA ALA A 160 4.99 8.25 -14.69
C ALA A 160 4.81 7.19 -15.78
N GLY A 161 3.61 6.61 -15.89
CA GLY A 161 3.31 5.52 -16.82
C GLY A 161 3.83 4.14 -16.39
N CYS A 162 4.82 4.07 -15.51
CA CYS A 162 5.29 2.83 -14.89
C CYS A 162 4.65 2.62 -13.50
N TRP A 163 4.50 3.68 -12.70
CA TRP A 163 3.92 3.66 -11.35
C TRP A 163 4.54 2.66 -10.38
N ARG A 164 5.79 2.26 -10.65
CA ARG A 164 6.64 1.63 -9.66
C ARG A 164 7.32 2.70 -8.83
N LEU A 165 7.30 2.51 -7.52
CA LEU A 165 8.05 3.35 -6.59
C LEU A 165 9.55 3.19 -6.81
N THR A 166 10.29 4.30 -6.81
CA THR A 166 11.75 4.27 -6.92
C THR A 166 12.42 3.98 -5.57
N GLU A 167 11.71 4.19 -4.47
CA GLU A 167 12.15 3.91 -3.10
C GLU A 167 10.97 3.56 -2.19
N GLY A 168 11.26 2.97 -1.03
CA GLY A 168 10.21 2.61 -0.06
C GLY A 168 9.59 3.85 0.58
N ILE A 169 8.29 3.78 0.88
CA ILE A 169 7.59 4.85 1.58
C ILE A 169 7.79 4.69 3.09
N ALA A 170 8.48 5.65 3.71
CA ALA A 170 8.58 5.70 5.16
C ALA A 170 7.34 6.40 5.75
N VAL A 171 6.70 5.73 6.70
CA VAL A 171 5.58 6.29 7.48
C VAL A 171 5.91 6.29 8.96
N THR A 172 5.41 7.29 9.69
CA THR A 172 5.53 7.31 11.14
C THR A 172 4.69 6.20 11.76
N GLU A 173 5.26 5.50 12.73
CA GLU A 173 4.58 4.50 13.58
C GLU A 173 3.67 5.19 14.60
N GLU A 174 2.64 5.85 14.10
CA GLU A 174 1.57 6.46 14.91
C GLU A 174 0.34 5.56 14.85
N TYR A 175 -0.14 5.09 16.01
CA TYR A 175 -1.40 4.39 16.10
C TYR A 175 -2.55 5.40 16.02
N ARG A 176 -3.38 5.29 14.98
CA ARG A 176 -4.54 6.17 14.78
C ARG A 176 -5.83 5.44 15.10
N ILE A 177 -6.81 6.19 15.60
CA ILE A 177 -8.17 5.72 15.85
C ILE A 177 -9.11 6.54 14.99
N LEU A 178 -10.00 5.86 14.26
CA LEU A 178 -11.14 6.47 13.58
C LEU A 178 -12.35 6.39 14.51
N THR A 179 -13.08 7.49 14.65
CA THR A 179 -14.39 7.52 15.31
C THR A 179 -15.46 7.64 14.23
N ILE A 180 -16.39 6.70 14.19
CA ILE A 180 -17.43 6.61 13.16
C ILE A 180 -18.78 6.58 13.86
N GLU A 181 -19.62 7.57 13.59
CA GLU A 181 -20.97 7.62 14.16
C GLU A 181 -21.84 6.47 13.64
N ALA A 182 -22.96 6.22 14.32
CA ALA A 182 -23.93 5.21 13.94
C ALA A 182 -24.39 5.37 12.49
N GLY A 183 -24.21 4.34 11.66
CA GLY A 183 -24.60 4.34 10.24
C GLY A 183 -23.72 5.21 9.32
N GLU A 184 -22.69 5.88 9.83
CA GLU A 184 -21.78 6.69 9.02
C GLU A 184 -20.64 5.86 8.42
N SER A 185 -19.98 6.43 7.41
CA SER A 185 -18.86 5.78 6.72
C SER A 185 -17.64 6.70 6.62
N VAL A 186 -16.46 6.08 6.57
CA VAL A 186 -15.19 6.72 6.20
C VAL A 186 -14.73 6.12 4.88
N THR A 187 -14.33 6.98 3.95
CA THR A 187 -13.88 6.57 2.60
C THR A 187 -12.46 7.05 2.34
N GLN A 188 -11.63 6.19 1.75
CA GLN A 188 -10.27 6.49 1.31
C GLN A 188 -10.10 6.12 -0.17
N LEU A 189 -9.54 7.04 -0.96
CA LEU A 189 -9.04 6.74 -2.30
C LEU A 189 -7.59 6.28 -2.19
N LEU A 190 -7.28 5.17 -2.84
CA LEU A 190 -5.99 4.51 -2.82
C LEU A 190 -5.47 4.33 -4.23
N ASP A 191 -4.31 4.87 -4.51
CA ASP A 191 -3.56 4.63 -5.73
C ASP A 191 -2.72 3.35 -5.58
N VAL A 192 -2.67 2.55 -6.64
CA VAL A 192 -1.98 1.25 -6.68
C VAL A 192 -0.61 1.42 -7.31
N TYR A 193 0.44 1.12 -6.54
CA TYR A 193 1.82 1.23 -6.99
C TYR A 193 2.52 -0.13 -6.97
N GLY A 194 3.43 -0.33 -7.93
CA GLY A 194 4.43 -1.38 -7.82
C GLY A 194 5.44 -1.02 -6.72
N THR A 195 5.81 -1.99 -5.88
CA THR A 195 6.86 -1.78 -4.88
C THR A 195 8.23 -1.63 -5.55
N PRO A 196 9.22 -1.00 -4.89
CA PRO A 196 10.55 -0.81 -5.49
C PRO A 196 11.26 -2.11 -5.89
N ASN A 197 10.94 -3.20 -5.20
CA ASN A 197 11.52 -4.52 -5.43
C ASN A 197 10.59 -5.45 -6.24
N GLY A 198 9.42 -4.96 -6.68
CA GLY A 198 8.44 -5.74 -7.42
C GLY A 198 8.86 -6.04 -8.86
N ASP A 199 8.20 -7.04 -9.46
CA ASP A 199 8.50 -7.53 -10.81
C ASP A 199 7.94 -6.62 -11.91
N GLY A 200 8.60 -5.48 -12.12
CA GLY A 200 8.24 -4.51 -13.15
C GLY A 200 7.34 -3.39 -12.64
N CYS A 201 6.73 -2.67 -13.59
CA CYS A 201 5.98 -1.43 -13.33
C CYS A 201 4.76 -1.66 -12.44
N LEU A 202 3.84 -2.47 -12.92
CA LEU A 202 2.69 -2.99 -12.21
C LEU A 202 2.63 -4.49 -12.52
N PRO A 203 3.14 -5.35 -11.61
CA PRO A 203 3.15 -6.80 -11.81
C PRO A 203 1.74 -7.33 -12.12
N VAL A 204 1.63 -8.15 -13.16
CA VAL A 204 0.36 -8.80 -13.54
C VAL A 204 0.10 -10.03 -12.68
N GLY A 205 -1.17 -10.39 -12.52
CA GLY A 205 -1.60 -11.48 -11.67
C GLY A 205 -2.47 -11.02 -10.50
N GLU A 206 -2.81 -11.98 -9.64
CA GLU A 206 -3.64 -11.71 -8.47
C GLU A 206 -2.78 -11.31 -7.27
N HIS A 207 -3.16 -10.23 -6.60
CA HIS A 207 -2.48 -9.71 -5.42
C HIS A 207 -3.49 -9.52 -4.29
N ARG A 208 -3.22 -10.20 -3.17
CA ARG A 208 -4.02 -10.15 -1.94
C ARG A 208 -3.53 -9.03 -1.03
N PHE A 209 -4.46 -8.23 -0.52
CA PHE A 209 -4.24 -7.26 0.55
C PHE A 209 -5.07 -7.67 1.78
N GLU A 210 -4.47 -7.57 2.95
CA GLU A 210 -5.13 -7.87 4.21
C GLU A 210 -4.75 -6.83 5.27
N THR A 211 -5.69 -6.54 6.17
CA THR A 211 -5.48 -5.67 7.31
C THR A 211 -6.07 -6.29 8.57
N SER A 212 -5.46 -6.03 9.72
CA SER A 212 -6.02 -6.31 11.03
C SER A 212 -6.39 -5.02 11.74
N TYR A 213 -7.48 -5.09 12.49
CA TYR A 213 -8.02 -3.95 13.23
C TYR A 213 -8.63 -4.40 14.55
N THR A 214 -8.86 -3.42 15.40
CA THR A 214 -9.51 -3.49 16.68
C THR A 214 -10.66 -2.51 16.64
N VAL A 215 -11.84 -2.95 17.10
CA VAL A 215 -13.05 -2.14 17.16
C VAL A 215 -13.61 -2.14 18.57
N ALA A 216 -14.03 -0.97 19.04
CA ALA A 216 -14.77 -0.83 20.29
C ALA A 216 -15.98 0.07 20.09
N ARG A 217 -17.06 -0.23 20.81
CA ARG A 217 -18.28 0.59 20.82
C ARG A 217 -18.13 1.75 21.80
N GLY A 218 -18.80 2.86 21.51
CA GLY A 218 -18.78 4.08 22.29
C GLY A 218 -17.66 5.06 21.91
N GLU A 219 -17.87 6.32 22.26
CA GLU A 219 -17.05 7.48 21.87
C GLU A 219 -15.61 7.42 22.43
N ASP A 220 -15.36 6.65 23.49
CA ASP A 220 -14.06 6.48 24.15
C ASP A 220 -13.61 5.00 24.19
N GLY A 221 -14.21 4.10 23.40
CA GLY A 221 -13.99 2.66 23.57
C GLY A 221 -12.52 2.21 23.49
N LEU A 222 -11.79 2.63 22.45
CA LEU A 222 -10.34 2.32 22.33
C LEU A 222 -9.49 3.31 23.12
N ALA A 223 -9.78 4.62 23.01
CA ALA A 223 -9.00 5.67 23.66
C ALA A 223 -9.05 5.62 25.20
N GLY A 224 -10.15 5.14 25.77
CA GLY A 224 -10.39 4.97 27.20
C GLY A 224 -9.77 3.69 27.79
N GLY A 225 -9.26 2.80 26.94
CA GLY A 225 -8.59 1.56 27.36
C GLY A 225 -9.54 0.41 27.71
N ASP A 226 -10.81 0.46 27.27
CA ASP A 226 -11.79 -0.59 27.55
C ASP A 226 -11.49 -1.92 26.85
N GLY A 227 -10.50 -1.95 25.94
CA GLY A 227 -10.15 -3.10 25.13
C GLY A 227 -11.19 -3.31 24.03
N GLY A 228 -10.73 -3.47 22.78
CA GLY A 228 -11.63 -3.72 21.66
C GLY A 228 -11.62 -5.18 21.21
N GLU A 229 -12.56 -5.50 20.34
CA GLU A 229 -12.64 -6.76 19.62
C GLU A 229 -11.70 -6.71 18.42
N GLU A 230 -10.91 -7.76 18.20
CA GLU A 230 -9.99 -7.85 17.06
C GLU A 230 -10.70 -8.44 15.84
N GLY A 231 -10.35 -7.94 14.65
CA GLY A 231 -10.83 -8.44 13.37
C GLY A 231 -9.74 -8.36 12.31
N SER A 232 -9.96 -9.07 11.21
CA SER A 232 -9.21 -8.94 9.98
C SER A 232 -10.16 -8.91 8.80
N TRP A 233 -9.74 -8.26 7.73
CA TRP A 233 -10.47 -8.25 6.46
C TRP A 233 -9.48 -8.01 5.31
N GLY A 234 -9.79 -8.54 4.14
CA GLY A 234 -8.98 -8.34 2.96
C GLY A 234 -9.73 -8.51 1.65
N PHE A 235 -9.02 -8.23 0.57
CA PHE A 235 -9.48 -8.39 -0.80
C PHE A 235 -8.31 -8.71 -1.73
N SER A 236 -8.61 -9.36 -2.84
CA SER A 236 -7.67 -9.60 -3.94
C SER A 236 -8.01 -8.71 -5.13
N VAL A 237 -6.98 -8.19 -5.78
CA VAL A 237 -7.09 -7.54 -7.10
C VAL A 237 -6.39 -8.38 -8.14
N LEU A 238 -6.92 -8.41 -9.36
CA LEU A 238 -6.26 -9.01 -10.53
C LEU A 238 -5.82 -7.89 -11.47
N LEU A 239 -4.55 -7.91 -11.88
CA LEU A 239 -3.99 -7.05 -12.91
C LEU A 239 -3.79 -7.84 -14.22
N GLU A 240 -4.46 -7.42 -15.28
CA GLU A 240 -4.43 -8.04 -16.63
C GLU A 240 -4.49 -7.04 -17.78
#